data_AF-A0A6M3K7J1-F1
#
_entry.id   AF-A0A6M3K7J1-F1
#
_cell.length_a   1.000
_cell.length_b   1.000
_cell.length_c   1.000
_cell.angle_alpha   90.00
_cell.angle_beta   90.00
_cell.angle_gamma   90.00
#
_symmetry.space_group_name_H-M   'P 1'
#
loop_
_entity.id
_entity.type
_entity.pdbx_description
1 polymer ?
#
loop_
_entity_poly.entity_id
_entity_poly.type
_entity_poly.pdbx_seq_one_letter_code
_entity_poly.pdbx_strand_id
1 'polypeptide(L)'
;MIISFSQNKIGEPAVVGSATIANLTASKPVFSDASKKLVSTGTQPVDQGGTGQTTYAVGDLLYASTTGVLSKLPDVAVGSVLVSGGVNTAPAYASSVGIGIAPVAGTRLTLPLENDPVTPTLAFGDGDTGFYESADDVLKVAIGGAIRWEIGDGRIGATTFGGGAILSKTPSPTSPTLLPTTEDVNTGIGTASATDNDQLSLIAGAIEGIRISEAA
;
A
#
# COMPACT_ATOMS: atom_id res chain seq x y z
N MET A 1 -54.21 -78.35 20.28
CA MET A 1 -53.80 -77.48 21.40
C MET A 1 -52.47 -76.85 21.03
N ILE A 2 -52.47 -75.62 20.53
CA ILE A 2 -51.23 -74.89 20.22
C ILE A 2 -50.88 -74.11 21.48
N ILE A 3 -49.86 -74.57 22.21
CA ILE A 3 -49.35 -73.84 23.37
C ILE A 3 -48.48 -72.72 22.83
N SER A 4 -48.99 -71.49 22.87
CA SER A 4 -48.19 -70.31 22.55
C SER A 4 -47.40 -69.92 23.80
N PHE A 5 -46.08 -70.00 23.73
CA PHE A 5 -45.21 -69.46 24.77
C PHE A 5 -44.98 -67.98 24.49
N SER A 6 -45.53 -67.10 25.33
CA SER A 6 -45.21 -65.67 25.26
C SER A 6 -43.75 -65.48 25.65
N GLN A 7 -42.94 -64.94 24.75
CA GLN A 7 -41.57 -64.56 25.08
C GLN A 7 -41.61 -63.44 26.14
N ASN A 8 -41.07 -63.71 27.33
CA ASN A 8 -40.86 -62.67 28.35
C ASN A 8 -39.77 -61.74 27.84
N LYS A 9 -40.16 -60.60 27.25
CA LYS A 9 -39.21 -59.60 26.78
C LYS A 9 -38.60 -58.93 28.01
N ILE A 10 -37.46 -59.43 28.45
CA ILE A 10 -36.59 -58.69 29.38
C ILE A 10 -36.31 -57.32 28.74
N GLY A 11 -36.58 -56.24 29.48
CA GLY A 11 -36.42 -54.88 28.96
C GLY A 11 -35.01 -54.66 28.42
N GLU A 12 -34.88 -53.88 27.34
CA GLU A 12 -33.58 -53.56 26.78
C GLU A 12 -32.67 -52.98 27.88
N PRO A 13 -31.40 -53.43 27.98
CA PRO A 13 -30.50 -52.95 29.02
C PRO A 13 -30.27 -51.44 28.87
N ALA A 14 -30.80 -50.67 29.81
CA ALA A 14 -30.59 -49.23 29.90
C ALA A 14 -29.45 -48.95 30.89
N VAL A 15 -28.41 -48.23 30.44
CA VAL A 15 -27.40 -47.69 31.36
C VAL A 15 -27.98 -46.43 32.00
N VAL A 16 -28.40 -46.54 33.27
CA VAL A 16 -29.06 -45.45 34.02
C VAL A 16 -28.04 -44.52 34.70
N GLY A 17 -26.81 -44.41 34.17
CA GLY A 17 -25.71 -43.65 34.78
C GLY A 17 -24.60 -43.29 33.80
N SER A 18 -23.47 -42.81 34.32
CA SER A 18 -22.26 -42.55 33.53
C SER A 18 -21.62 -43.87 33.11
N ALA A 19 -21.55 -44.14 31.80
CA ALA A 19 -20.77 -45.25 31.27
C ALA A 19 -19.30 -44.83 31.14
N THR A 20 -18.38 -45.51 31.83
CA THR A 20 -16.94 -45.37 31.60
C THR A 20 -16.51 -46.40 30.56
N ILE A 21 -16.29 -45.96 29.32
CA ILE A 21 -15.77 -46.83 28.25
C ILE A 21 -14.25 -46.64 28.20
N ALA A 22 -13.50 -47.57 28.80
CA ALA A 22 -12.05 -47.44 29.00
C ALA A 22 -11.21 -47.41 27.71
N ASN A 23 -11.75 -47.91 26.59
CA ASN A 23 -11.01 -48.10 25.32
C ASN A 23 -11.71 -47.43 24.13
N LEU A 24 -12.33 -46.26 24.31
CA LEU A 24 -12.92 -45.55 23.19
C LEU A 24 -11.82 -45.00 22.25
N THR A 25 -11.63 -45.64 21.09
CA THR A 25 -10.75 -45.13 20.02
C THR A 25 -11.54 -44.26 19.05
N ALA A 26 -11.79 -43.00 19.42
CA ALA A 26 -12.36 -42.02 18.51
C ALA A 26 -11.24 -41.28 17.76
N SER A 27 -11.23 -41.35 16.43
CA SER A 27 -10.25 -40.68 15.58
C SER A 27 -10.59 -39.21 15.28
N LYS A 28 -11.72 -38.73 15.80
CA LYS A 28 -12.18 -37.33 15.79
C LYS A 28 -12.82 -36.98 17.13
N PRO A 29 -12.92 -35.69 17.50
CA PRO A 29 -13.74 -35.27 18.64
C PRO A 29 -15.10 -35.94 18.54
N VAL A 30 -15.55 -36.50 19.66
CA VAL A 30 -16.81 -37.23 19.72
C VAL A 30 -17.92 -36.20 19.56
N PHE A 31 -18.42 -36.06 18.34
CA PHE A 31 -19.64 -35.30 18.10
C PHE A 31 -20.76 -36.06 18.79
N SER A 32 -21.41 -35.37 19.71
CA SER A 32 -22.57 -35.90 20.39
C SER A 32 -23.60 -36.45 19.41
N ASP A 33 -24.26 -37.53 19.83
CA ASP A 33 -25.58 -37.87 19.30
C ASP A 33 -26.54 -36.67 19.36
N ALA A 34 -27.76 -36.84 18.84
CA ALA A 34 -28.80 -35.80 18.85
C ALA A 34 -29.08 -35.20 20.26
N SER A 35 -28.62 -35.87 21.33
CA SER A 35 -28.83 -35.47 22.73
C SER A 35 -27.69 -34.66 23.34
N LYS A 36 -26.61 -34.32 22.60
CA LYS A 36 -25.49 -33.50 23.11
C LYS A 36 -24.78 -34.09 24.35
N LYS A 37 -24.91 -35.39 24.62
CA LYS A 37 -24.47 -36.03 25.87
C LYS A 37 -22.97 -36.37 25.92
N LEU A 38 -22.31 -36.41 24.76
CA LEU A 38 -20.85 -36.59 24.65
C LEU A 38 -20.22 -35.27 24.22
N VAL A 39 -19.49 -34.64 25.15
CA VAL A 39 -18.80 -33.37 24.92
C VAL A 39 -17.29 -33.58 24.91
N SER A 40 -16.59 -33.07 23.89
CA SER A 40 -15.13 -32.96 23.94
C SER A 40 -14.79 -31.90 24.99
N THR A 41 -14.03 -32.29 26.02
CA THR A 41 -13.55 -31.37 27.06
C THR A 41 -12.06 -31.15 26.83
N GLY A 42 -11.63 -29.88 26.79
CA GLY A 42 -10.25 -29.49 26.51
C GLY A 42 -10.03 -28.86 25.14
N THR A 43 -8.78 -28.50 24.85
CA THR A 43 -8.38 -27.86 23.59
C THR A 43 -8.38 -28.87 22.47
N GLN A 44 -9.14 -28.57 21.42
CA GLN A 44 -9.16 -29.40 20.22
C GLN A 44 -7.91 -29.13 19.35
N PRO A 45 -7.12 -30.17 18.99
CA PRO A 45 -6.01 -30.03 18.06
C PRO A 45 -6.43 -29.58 16.65
N VAL A 46 -5.49 -29.02 15.89
CA VAL A 46 -5.73 -28.44 14.56
C VAL A 46 -6.13 -29.49 13.52
N ASP A 47 -5.52 -30.66 13.55
CA ASP A 47 -5.84 -31.82 12.68
C ASP A 47 -7.25 -32.38 12.94
N GLN A 48 -7.90 -31.92 14.01
CA GLN A 48 -9.24 -32.27 14.41
C GLN A 48 -10.25 -31.12 14.27
N GLY A 49 -9.89 -30.09 13.50
CA GLY A 49 -10.74 -28.91 13.24
C GLY A 49 -10.76 -27.89 14.38
N GLY A 50 -9.91 -28.05 15.40
CA GLY A 50 -9.70 -27.08 16.45
C GLY A 50 -8.65 -26.04 16.10
N THR A 51 -8.31 -25.19 17.08
CA THR A 51 -7.26 -24.17 16.93
C THR A 51 -5.96 -24.56 17.63
N GLY A 52 -5.99 -25.58 18.50
CA GLY A 52 -4.86 -25.94 19.35
C GLY A 52 -4.52 -24.91 20.44
N GLN A 53 -5.34 -23.87 20.62
CA GLN A 53 -5.11 -22.80 21.60
C GLN A 53 -6.10 -22.87 22.77
N THR A 54 -5.66 -22.46 23.97
CA THR A 54 -6.49 -22.37 25.19
C THR A 54 -6.97 -20.96 25.49
N THR A 55 -6.22 -19.94 25.04
CA THR A 55 -6.41 -18.54 25.41
C THR A 55 -5.91 -17.59 24.32
N TYR A 56 -6.52 -16.40 24.26
CA TYR A 56 -6.15 -15.28 23.41
C TYR A 56 -6.25 -13.98 24.21
N ALA A 57 -5.39 -13.01 23.91
CA ALA A 57 -5.60 -11.64 24.36
C ALA A 57 -6.52 -10.90 23.38
N VAL A 58 -7.10 -9.79 23.83
CA VAL A 58 -7.87 -8.90 22.95
C VAL A 58 -6.93 -8.36 21.88
N GLY A 59 -7.33 -8.46 20.61
CA GLY A 59 -6.55 -8.03 19.46
C GLY A 59 -5.68 -9.12 18.81
N ASP A 60 -5.48 -10.27 19.45
CA ASP A 60 -4.74 -11.39 18.86
C ASP A 60 -5.40 -11.88 17.57
N LEU A 61 -4.59 -12.22 16.57
CA LEU A 61 -5.05 -12.87 15.34
C LEU A 61 -4.68 -14.36 15.34
N LEU A 62 -5.66 -15.23 15.10
CA LEU A 62 -5.40 -16.65 14.82
C LEU A 62 -5.04 -16.80 13.35
N TYR A 63 -3.89 -17.41 13.06
CA TYR A 63 -3.39 -17.56 11.69
C TYR A 63 -2.63 -18.88 11.52
N ALA A 64 -2.48 -19.33 10.28
CA ALA A 64 -1.64 -20.48 9.96
C ALA A 64 -0.17 -20.06 9.98
N SER A 65 0.57 -20.45 11.03
CA SER A 65 2.00 -20.14 11.16
C SER A 65 2.89 -21.05 10.32
N THR A 66 2.38 -22.24 10.00
CA THR A 66 2.95 -23.19 9.03
C THR A 66 1.86 -24.19 8.63
N THR A 67 2.16 -25.09 7.70
CA THR A 67 1.23 -26.13 7.24
C THR A 67 0.74 -26.98 8.43
N GLY A 68 -0.58 -27.03 8.63
CA GLY A 68 -1.21 -27.84 9.67
C GLY A 68 -1.11 -27.26 11.09
N VAL A 69 -0.58 -26.05 11.27
CA VAL A 69 -0.43 -25.41 12.59
C VAL A 69 -1.11 -24.05 12.58
N LEU A 70 -2.02 -23.84 13.53
CA LEU A 70 -2.60 -22.54 13.83
C LEU A 70 -1.94 -21.96 15.08
N SER A 71 -1.46 -20.73 14.97
CA SER A 71 -0.85 -19.97 16.06
C SER A 71 -1.57 -18.64 16.25
N LYS A 72 -1.36 -18.02 17.42
CA LYS A 72 -1.78 -16.64 17.67
C LYS A 72 -0.64 -15.67 17.33
N LEU A 73 -0.97 -14.60 16.62
CA LEU A 73 -0.13 -13.43 16.43
C LEU A 73 -0.62 -12.36 17.42
N PRO A 74 0.17 -12.02 18.46
CA PRO A 74 -0.22 -11.03 19.44
C PRO A 74 -0.45 -9.66 18.82
N ASP A 75 -1.43 -8.90 19.34
CA ASP A 75 -1.60 -7.50 18.98
C ASP A 75 -0.36 -6.66 19.34
N VAL A 76 -0.20 -5.52 18.66
CA VAL A 76 0.97 -4.64 18.81
C VAL A 76 0.55 -3.18 18.98
N ALA A 77 1.52 -2.27 19.01
CA ALA A 77 1.24 -0.86 19.11
C ALA A 77 0.35 -0.36 17.95
N VAL A 78 -0.55 0.57 18.27
CA VAL A 78 -1.44 1.26 17.32
C VAL A 78 -0.64 1.82 16.15
N GLY A 79 -1.23 1.75 14.95
CA GLY A 79 -0.60 2.21 13.70
C GLY A 79 0.18 1.13 12.96
N SER A 80 0.22 -0.10 13.49
CA SER A 80 0.79 -1.24 12.78
C SER A 80 -0.22 -1.88 11.84
N VAL A 81 0.28 -2.42 10.74
CA VAL A 81 -0.50 -3.11 9.71
C VAL A 81 0.00 -4.54 9.52
N LEU A 82 -0.91 -5.47 9.24
CA LEU A 82 -0.52 -6.85 8.93
C LEU A 82 0.02 -6.90 7.49
N VAL A 83 1.29 -7.26 7.34
CA VAL A 83 1.92 -7.45 6.04
C VAL A 83 2.12 -8.93 5.75
N SER A 84 1.95 -9.31 4.48
CA SER A 84 2.24 -10.66 4.01
C SER A 84 3.73 -10.95 4.14
N GLY A 85 4.10 -12.11 4.71
CA GLY A 85 5.48 -12.58 4.74
C GLY A 85 5.97 -13.17 3.41
N GLY A 86 5.07 -13.34 2.43
CA GLY A 86 5.32 -14.10 1.21
C GLY A 86 4.91 -15.57 1.33
N VAL A 87 5.07 -16.33 0.24
CA VAL A 87 4.69 -17.75 0.18
C VAL A 87 5.43 -18.54 1.26
N ASN A 88 4.72 -19.40 1.99
CA ASN A 88 5.25 -20.23 3.08
C ASN A 88 5.86 -19.45 4.26
N THR A 89 5.57 -18.16 4.40
CA THR A 89 6.06 -17.34 5.50
C THR A 89 4.88 -16.73 6.25
N ALA A 90 4.93 -16.78 7.58
CA ALA A 90 3.93 -16.18 8.44
C ALA A 90 3.77 -14.67 8.15
N PRO A 91 2.55 -14.11 8.15
CA PRO A 91 2.36 -12.67 8.15
C PRO A 91 2.88 -12.07 9.47
N ALA A 92 3.27 -10.81 9.43
CA ALA A 92 3.78 -10.08 10.59
C ALA A 92 3.23 -8.67 10.63
N TYR A 93 3.20 -8.06 11.81
CA TYR A 93 2.90 -6.63 11.93
C TYR A 93 4.11 -5.80 11.50
N ALA A 94 3.86 -4.75 10.73
CA ALA A 94 4.84 -3.74 10.37
C ALA A 94 4.34 -2.35 10.76
N SER A 95 5.26 -1.47 11.15
CA SER A 95 4.96 -0.06 11.45
C SER A 95 4.67 0.78 10.20
N SER A 96 4.88 0.21 9.00
CA SER A 96 4.66 0.89 7.72
C SER A 96 4.49 -0.10 6.57
N VAL A 97 3.63 0.22 5.60
CA VAL A 97 3.70 -0.39 4.26
C VAL A 97 4.64 0.46 3.42
N GLY A 98 5.85 -0.04 3.14
CA GLY A 98 6.74 0.69 2.24
C GLY A 98 6.26 0.57 0.80
N ILE A 99 6.36 1.68 0.06
CA ILE A 99 6.27 1.66 -1.41
C ILE A 99 7.68 1.30 -1.91
N GLY A 100 7.83 0.12 -2.54
CA GLY A 100 9.12 -0.31 -3.08
C GLY A 100 10.05 -1.05 -2.11
N ILE A 101 9.52 -1.75 -1.09
CA ILE A 101 10.33 -2.60 -0.18
C ILE A 101 11.12 -3.70 -0.91
N ALA A 102 10.73 -4.02 -2.14
CA ALA A 102 11.57 -4.58 -3.18
C ALA A 102 11.05 -4.03 -4.51
N PRO A 103 11.89 -3.49 -5.41
CA PRO A 103 11.44 -3.08 -6.74
C PRO A 103 10.88 -4.29 -7.49
N VAL A 104 9.56 -4.38 -7.62
CA VAL A 104 8.91 -5.35 -8.51
C VAL A 104 8.57 -4.60 -9.79
N ALA A 105 9.06 -5.09 -10.93
CA ALA A 105 8.76 -4.47 -12.20
C ALA A 105 7.24 -4.34 -12.38
N GLY A 106 6.77 -3.13 -12.72
CA GLY A 106 5.36 -2.83 -12.94
C GLY A 106 4.58 -2.37 -11.69
N THR A 107 5.13 -2.47 -10.47
CA THR A 107 4.51 -1.84 -9.30
C THR A 107 4.77 -0.34 -9.30
N ARG A 108 3.72 0.46 -9.19
CA ARG A 108 3.79 1.92 -9.14
C ARG A 108 2.78 2.44 -8.13
N LEU A 109 3.09 3.57 -7.49
CA LEU A 109 2.08 4.36 -6.81
C LEU A 109 1.38 5.21 -7.87
N THR A 110 0.22 4.76 -8.33
CA THR A 110 -0.65 5.60 -9.16
C THR A 110 -1.58 6.37 -8.23
N LEU A 111 -1.47 7.70 -8.25
CA LEU A 111 -2.41 8.59 -7.58
C LEU A 111 -3.49 9.05 -8.58
N PRO A 112 -4.73 9.31 -8.14
CA PRO A 112 -5.78 9.81 -9.03
C PRO A 112 -5.46 11.23 -9.52
N LEU A 113 -5.96 11.60 -10.70
CA LEU A 113 -5.93 12.99 -11.15
C LEU A 113 -6.85 13.83 -10.24
N GLU A 114 -6.27 14.77 -9.49
CA GLU A 114 -6.99 15.72 -8.67
C GLU A 114 -6.42 17.12 -8.89
N ASN A 115 -7.12 17.93 -9.69
CA ASN A 115 -6.72 19.29 -10.02
C ASN A 115 -7.14 20.28 -8.92
N ASP A 116 -6.61 20.10 -7.71
CA ASP A 116 -6.90 20.96 -6.56
C ASP A 116 -5.61 21.38 -5.83
N PRO A 117 -5.22 22.67 -5.85
CA PRO A 117 -4.07 23.14 -5.11
C PRO A 117 -4.30 23.34 -3.61
N VAL A 118 -5.55 23.36 -3.13
CA VAL A 118 -5.88 23.43 -1.70
C VAL A 118 -5.74 22.06 -1.05
N THR A 119 -5.93 20.99 -1.84
CA THR A 119 -5.72 19.60 -1.43
C THR A 119 -4.91 18.84 -2.50
N PRO A 120 -3.60 19.13 -2.66
CA PRO A 120 -2.76 18.45 -3.63
C PRO A 120 -2.80 16.93 -3.45
N THR A 121 -2.81 16.19 -4.55
CA THR A 121 -2.95 14.72 -4.57
C THR A 121 -1.92 14.01 -3.67
N LEU A 122 -0.67 14.48 -3.69
CA LEU A 122 0.33 14.14 -2.68
C LEU A 122 0.56 15.35 -1.79
N ALA A 123 -0.17 15.41 -0.68
CA ALA A 123 -0.09 16.48 0.31
C ALA A 123 0.84 16.14 1.48
N PHE A 124 1.38 17.18 2.10
CA PHE A 124 2.19 17.17 3.31
C PHE A 124 1.57 18.08 4.37
N GLY A 125 1.90 17.83 5.64
CA GLY A 125 1.53 18.73 6.74
C GLY A 125 0.02 18.80 6.98
N ASP A 126 -0.52 20.01 6.99
CA ASP A 126 -1.94 20.33 7.16
C ASP A 126 -2.77 20.12 5.88
N GLY A 127 -2.13 19.65 4.80
CA GLY A 127 -2.81 19.18 3.60
C GLY A 127 -2.76 20.14 2.42
N ASP A 128 -2.22 21.36 2.58
CA ASP A 128 -2.27 22.41 1.54
C ASP A 128 -0.98 22.58 0.72
N THR A 129 0.01 21.74 1.02
CA THR A 129 1.35 21.81 0.46
C THR A 129 1.69 20.46 -0.15
N GLY A 130 2.09 20.41 -1.42
CA GLY A 130 2.24 19.13 -2.10
C GLY A 130 2.36 19.19 -3.62
N PHE A 131 2.21 18.03 -4.23
CA PHE A 131 2.23 17.83 -5.68
C PHE A 131 0.88 17.34 -6.18
N TYR A 132 0.43 17.85 -7.33
CA TYR A 132 -0.81 17.41 -7.96
C TYR A 132 -0.74 17.59 -9.48
N GLU A 133 -1.55 16.86 -10.23
CA GLU A 133 -1.63 17.03 -11.68
C GLU A 133 -2.82 17.92 -12.04
N SER A 134 -2.58 18.96 -12.84
CA SER A 134 -3.66 19.85 -13.33
C SER A 134 -4.27 19.39 -14.65
N ALA A 135 -3.51 18.61 -15.40
CA ALA A 135 -3.86 17.95 -16.65
C ALA A 135 -2.89 16.77 -16.84
N ASP A 136 -3.18 15.91 -17.81
CA ASP A 136 -2.24 14.87 -18.26
C ASP A 136 -0.87 15.51 -18.56
N ASP A 137 0.21 14.91 -18.03
CA ASP A 137 1.60 15.36 -18.15
C ASP A 137 1.93 16.76 -17.57
N VAL A 138 1.05 17.35 -16.76
CA VAL A 138 1.28 18.67 -16.14
C VAL A 138 1.21 18.60 -14.62
N LEU A 139 2.38 18.41 -14.01
CA LEU A 139 2.57 18.40 -12.56
C LEU A 139 2.66 19.83 -12.01
N LYS A 140 2.05 20.05 -10.86
CA LYS A 140 2.01 21.31 -10.13
C LYS A 140 2.55 21.14 -8.73
N VAL A 141 3.15 22.22 -8.23
CA VAL A 141 3.57 22.35 -6.83
C VAL A 141 2.67 23.36 -6.14
N ALA A 142 1.91 22.90 -5.16
CA ALA A 142 1.11 23.73 -4.27
C ALA A 142 1.89 24.02 -2.97
N ILE A 143 1.87 25.28 -2.53
CA ILE A 143 2.43 25.70 -1.23
C ILE A 143 1.41 26.62 -0.57
N GLY A 144 0.92 26.26 0.62
CA GLY A 144 -0.05 27.07 1.35
C GLY A 144 -1.40 27.17 0.63
N GLY A 145 -1.82 26.12 -0.07
CA GLY A 145 -3.07 26.07 -0.84
C GLY A 145 -3.04 26.81 -2.17
N ALA A 146 -1.87 27.30 -2.60
CA ALA A 146 -1.71 28.08 -3.83
C ALA A 146 -0.70 27.43 -4.78
N ILE A 147 -1.00 27.49 -6.08
CA ILE A 147 -0.11 27.02 -7.14
C ILE A 147 1.12 27.94 -7.21
N ARG A 148 2.33 27.36 -7.13
CA ARG A 148 3.59 28.10 -7.24
C ARG A 148 4.39 27.74 -8.48
N TRP A 149 4.52 26.45 -8.75
CA TRP A 149 5.35 25.94 -9.84
C TRP A 149 4.59 24.93 -10.71
N GLU A 150 4.94 24.90 -11.97
CA GLU A 150 4.54 23.89 -12.96
C GLU A 150 5.78 23.15 -13.45
N ILE A 151 5.64 21.85 -13.61
CA ILE A 151 6.59 20.96 -14.27
C ILE A 151 5.79 20.24 -15.36
N GLY A 152 6.14 20.48 -16.62
CA GLY A 152 5.51 19.82 -17.77
C GLY A 152 6.47 19.71 -18.94
N ASP A 153 5.96 19.24 -20.08
CA ASP A 153 6.75 18.92 -21.29
C ASP A 153 7.69 20.06 -21.73
N GLY A 154 7.21 21.31 -21.71
CA GLY A 154 7.96 22.45 -22.22
C GLY A 154 8.77 23.24 -21.19
N ARG A 155 8.51 23.07 -19.88
CA ARG A 155 9.12 23.93 -18.85
C ARG A 155 9.05 23.38 -17.42
N ILE A 156 9.97 23.90 -16.60
CA ILE A 156 9.83 23.99 -15.15
C ILE A 156 9.77 25.48 -14.82
N GLY A 157 8.65 25.97 -14.30
CA GLY A 157 8.47 27.43 -14.17
C GLY A 157 7.36 27.85 -13.25
N ALA A 158 7.37 29.12 -12.89
CA ALA A 158 6.33 29.71 -12.07
C ALA A 158 4.99 29.70 -12.83
N THR A 159 3.89 29.57 -12.09
CA THR A 159 2.54 29.71 -12.67
C THR A 159 2.00 31.14 -12.57
N THR A 160 2.65 31.99 -11.77
CA THR A 160 2.25 33.39 -11.59
C THR A 160 2.83 34.26 -12.68
N PHE A 161 2.06 35.28 -13.06
CA PHE A 161 2.53 36.27 -14.01
C PHE A 161 3.81 36.96 -13.51
N GLY A 162 4.81 37.16 -14.36
CA GLY A 162 6.08 37.77 -13.94
C GLY A 162 7.10 36.80 -13.35
N GLY A 163 6.74 35.51 -13.20
CA GLY A 163 7.61 34.50 -12.61
C GLY A 163 8.49 33.81 -13.66
N GLY A 164 9.72 33.48 -13.28
CA GLY A 164 10.70 32.87 -14.19
C GLY A 164 10.44 31.41 -14.52
N ALA A 165 11.15 30.91 -15.54
CA ALA A 165 11.08 29.52 -15.97
C ALA A 165 12.39 29.03 -16.58
N ILE A 166 12.57 27.71 -16.52
CA ILE A 166 13.55 26.95 -17.30
C ILE A 166 12.76 26.27 -18.42
N LEU A 167 13.10 26.54 -19.67
CA LEU A 167 12.47 25.94 -20.83
C LEU A 167 13.23 24.71 -21.30
N SER A 168 12.47 23.67 -21.62
CA SER A 168 12.95 22.50 -22.33
C SER A 168 12.81 22.73 -23.84
N LYS A 169 13.76 23.47 -24.43
CA LYS A 169 13.80 23.74 -25.87
C LYS A 169 15.21 23.86 -26.40
N THR A 170 15.36 23.80 -27.73
CA THR A 170 16.63 24.07 -28.41
C THR A 170 17.05 25.54 -28.21
N PRO A 171 18.22 25.80 -27.61
CA PRO A 171 18.73 27.16 -27.45
C PRO A 171 19.30 27.71 -28.77
N SER A 172 19.31 29.04 -28.90
CA SER A 172 19.95 29.77 -29.99
C SER A 172 20.29 31.19 -29.52
N PRO A 173 21.01 32.00 -30.33
CA PRO A 173 21.30 33.40 -29.98
C PRO A 173 20.03 34.26 -29.85
N THR A 174 18.88 33.75 -30.28
CA THR A 174 17.57 34.42 -30.23
C THR A 174 16.55 33.66 -29.38
N SER A 175 16.94 32.54 -28.76
CA SER A 175 16.06 31.63 -28.03
C SER A 175 16.70 31.23 -26.70
N PRO A 176 16.40 31.96 -25.60
CA PRO A 176 16.93 31.66 -24.27
C PRO A 176 16.24 30.45 -23.63
N THR A 177 16.93 29.72 -22.76
CA THR A 177 16.36 28.59 -21.99
C THR A 177 16.09 28.93 -20.53
N LEU A 178 16.70 29.97 -20.00
CA LEU A 178 16.40 30.52 -18.67
C LEU A 178 15.67 31.85 -18.86
N LEU A 179 14.39 31.88 -18.50
CA LEU A 179 13.56 33.06 -18.63
C LEU A 179 13.44 33.78 -17.28
N PRO A 180 13.60 35.11 -17.24
CA PRO A 180 13.26 35.90 -16.07
C PRO A 180 11.75 35.91 -15.81
N THR A 181 10.94 35.70 -16.85
CA THR A 181 9.48 35.75 -16.80
C THR A 181 8.87 34.81 -17.84
N THR A 182 7.78 34.11 -17.52
CA THR A 182 7.17 33.09 -18.41
C THR A 182 6.43 33.65 -19.62
N GLU A 183 6.15 34.95 -19.62
CA GLU A 183 5.45 35.69 -20.67
C GLU A 183 6.39 36.12 -21.79
N ASP A 184 7.67 36.30 -21.46
CA ASP A 184 8.69 36.66 -22.41
C ASP A 184 9.56 35.44 -22.70
N VAL A 185 9.18 34.72 -23.76
CA VAL A 185 9.89 33.51 -24.19
C VAL A 185 11.16 33.81 -25.00
N ASN A 186 11.49 35.09 -25.22
CA ASN A 186 12.59 35.52 -26.06
C ASN A 186 13.59 36.48 -25.39
N THR A 187 13.40 36.78 -24.10
CA THR A 187 14.38 37.45 -23.24
C THR A 187 14.86 36.50 -22.16
N GLY A 188 16.17 36.45 -21.91
CA GLY A 188 16.72 35.59 -20.86
C GLY A 188 18.18 35.22 -21.10
N ILE A 189 18.56 34.07 -20.54
CA ILE A 189 19.91 33.52 -20.62
C ILE A 189 19.85 32.18 -21.37
N GLY A 190 20.83 31.94 -22.24
CA GLY A 190 20.95 30.69 -23.00
C GLY A 190 22.35 30.48 -23.53
N THR A 191 22.47 29.58 -24.51
CA THR A 191 23.69 29.42 -25.34
C THR A 191 23.39 29.82 -26.78
N ALA A 192 24.42 30.31 -27.47
CA ALA A 192 24.37 30.66 -28.88
C ALA A 192 24.19 29.46 -29.81
N SER A 193 24.43 28.22 -29.33
CA SER A 193 24.26 27.02 -30.14
C SER A 193 23.84 25.83 -29.28
N ALA A 194 22.99 24.98 -29.83
CA ALA A 194 22.67 23.69 -29.20
C ALA A 194 23.84 22.70 -29.20
N THR A 195 24.89 22.95 -29.98
CA THR A 195 26.04 22.04 -30.14
C THR A 195 27.35 22.63 -29.63
N ASP A 196 27.39 23.92 -29.33
CA ASP A 196 28.55 24.60 -28.75
C ASP A 196 28.19 25.04 -27.33
N ASN A 197 28.75 24.32 -26.37
CA ASN A 197 28.45 24.44 -24.95
C ASN A 197 29.31 25.49 -24.23
N ASP A 198 30.25 26.12 -24.93
CA ASP A 198 31.25 27.02 -24.33
C ASP A 198 30.93 28.50 -24.61
N GLN A 199 29.64 28.78 -24.90
CA GLN A 199 29.12 30.12 -25.14
C GLN A 199 27.91 30.41 -24.24
N LEU A 200 27.95 31.54 -23.54
CA LEU A 200 26.84 32.08 -22.75
C LEU A 200 26.28 33.33 -23.45
N SER A 201 24.97 33.34 -23.69
CA SER A 201 24.26 34.42 -24.36
C SER A 201 23.27 35.09 -23.41
N LEU A 202 23.33 36.43 -23.33
CA LEU A 202 22.27 37.26 -22.76
C LEU A 202 21.42 37.79 -23.91
N ILE A 203 20.15 37.43 -23.90
CA ILE A 203 19.22 37.63 -25.00
C ILE A 203 18.09 38.56 -24.51
N ALA A 204 17.72 39.54 -25.32
CA ALA A 204 16.57 40.40 -25.06
C ALA A 204 15.79 40.63 -26.35
N GLY A 205 14.49 40.38 -26.34
CA GLY A 205 13.65 40.61 -27.52
C GLY A 205 14.05 39.76 -28.72
N ALA A 206 14.50 38.52 -28.49
CA ALA A 206 15.06 37.63 -29.52
C ALA A 206 16.35 38.16 -30.19
N ILE A 207 17.11 39.03 -29.53
CA ILE A 207 18.40 39.54 -30.01
C ILE A 207 19.48 39.18 -28.98
N GLU A 208 20.61 38.64 -29.45
CA GLU A 208 21.78 38.43 -28.60
C GLU A 208 22.45 39.78 -28.31
N GLY A 209 22.38 40.21 -27.05
CA GLY A 209 23.01 41.46 -26.61
C GLY A 209 24.47 41.27 -26.23
N ILE A 210 24.76 40.20 -25.48
CA ILE A 210 26.11 39.86 -25.01
C ILE A 210 26.36 38.37 -25.25
N ARG A 211 27.53 38.07 -25.80
CA ARG A 211 28.11 36.73 -25.84
C ARG A 211 29.38 36.70 -25.00
N ILE A 212 29.46 35.70 -24.13
CA ILE A 212 30.67 35.37 -23.39
C ILE A 212 31.13 34.00 -23.90
N SER A 213 32.37 33.94 -24.37
CA SER A 213 33.03 32.70 -24.77
C SER A 213 34.18 32.42 -23.81
N GLU A 214 34.54 31.15 -23.66
CA GLU A 214 35.72 30.77 -22.90
C GLU A 214 37.01 31.40 -23.47
N ALA A 215 37.98 31.63 -22.59
CA ALA A 215 39.33 31.99 -23.01
C ALA A 215 40.15 30.71 -23.21
N ALA A 216 41.00 30.72 -24.23
CA ALA A 216 41.89 29.60 -24.59
C ALA A 216 42.89 29.23 -23.49
#